data_AF-X1T575-F1
#
_entry.id   AF-X1T575-F1
#
_cell.length_a   1.000
_cell.length_b   1.000
_cell.length_c   1.000
_cell.angle_alpha   90.00
_cell.angle_beta   90.00
_cell.angle_gamma   90.00
#
_symmetry.space_group_name_H-M   'P 1'
#
loop_
_entity.id
_entity.type
_entity.pdbx_description
1 polymer ?
#
loop_
_entity_poly.entity_id
_entity_poly.type
_entity_poly.pdbx_seq_one_letter_code
_entity_poly.pdbx_strand_id
1 'polypeptide(L)'
;MGDKRKMLRVYFDDHGQDFLEWDIQDRVVVGCHPFQGWLWNGTKVYNKIIKPGDYLQIESHGVGRTSIKYPVERVEEIAEGIPLLLLPSFFHLLSFSLRMFTIDA
;
A
#
# COMPACT_ATOMS: atom_id res chain seq x y z
N MET A 1 -18.88 -15.24 5.88
CA MET A 1 -17.44 -15.38 5.62
C MET A 1 -16.95 -14.01 5.14
N GLY A 2 -16.60 -13.12 6.06
CA GLY A 2 -16.13 -11.78 5.68
C GLY A 2 -14.68 -11.87 5.24
N ASP A 3 -14.45 -11.82 3.93
CA ASP A 3 -13.10 -11.68 3.40
C ASP A 3 -12.53 -10.37 3.98
N LYS A 4 -11.50 -10.47 4.83
CA LYS A 4 -10.84 -9.28 5.34
C LYS A 4 -10.17 -8.65 4.14
N ARG A 5 -10.77 -7.58 3.60
CA ARG A 5 -10.26 -6.90 2.42
C ARG A 5 -8.83 -6.46 2.70
N LYS A 6 -7.87 -7.14 2.07
CA LYS A 6 -6.46 -6.79 2.18
C LYS A 6 -6.26 -5.45 1.50
N MET A 7 -5.68 -4.49 2.21
CA MET A 7 -5.20 -3.25 1.65
C MET A 7 -3.69 -3.37 1.46
N LEU A 8 -3.20 -2.91 0.32
CA LEU A 8 -1.78 -2.84 0.03
C LEU A 8 -1.38 -1.38 -0.07
N ARG A 9 -0.33 -0.98 0.64
CA ARG A 9 0.36 0.27 0.36
C ARG A 9 1.55 -0.01 -0.52
N VAL A 10 1.53 0.57 -1.71
CA VAL A 10 2.58 0.44 -2.72
C VAL A 10 3.36 1.74 -2.75
N TYR A 11 4.67 1.64 -2.58
CA TYR A 11 5.61 2.76 -2.67
C TYR A 11 6.31 2.72 -4.02
N PHE A 12 6.53 3.88 -4.61
CA PHE A 12 7.21 4.05 -5.90
C PHE A 12 8.56 4.72 -5.70
N ASP A 13 9.52 4.39 -6.56
CA ASP A 13 10.78 5.12 -6.61
C ASP A 13 10.53 6.62 -6.87
N ASP A 14 11.27 7.48 -6.19
CA ASP A 14 11.19 8.92 -6.37
C ASP A 14 12.01 9.35 -7.60
N HIS A 15 11.30 9.79 -8.63
CA HIS A 15 11.84 10.40 -9.84
C HIS A 15 11.38 11.86 -10.01
N GLY A 16 10.92 12.50 -8.93
CA GLY A 16 10.41 13.87 -8.92
C GLY A 16 8.94 14.01 -9.34
N GLN A 17 8.16 12.93 -9.28
CA GLN A 17 6.72 12.96 -9.51
C GLN A 17 5.92 13.44 -8.28
N ASP A 18 4.65 13.77 -8.47
CA ASP A 18 3.80 14.34 -7.41
C ASP A 18 3.22 13.30 -6.43
N PHE A 19 3.41 12.00 -6.66
CA PHE A 19 2.95 10.92 -5.78
C PHE A 19 4.06 9.88 -5.55
N LEU A 20 4.14 9.35 -4.34
CA LEU A 20 5.15 8.37 -3.93
C LEU A 20 4.52 7.09 -3.39
N GLU A 21 3.25 7.13 -2.98
CA GLU A 21 2.59 5.96 -2.40
C GLU A 21 1.11 5.91 -2.81
N TRP A 22 0.64 4.69 -3.11
CA TRP A 22 -0.75 4.37 -3.38
C TRP A 22 -1.27 3.31 -2.41
N ASP A 23 -2.47 3.55 -1.87
CA ASP A 23 -3.25 2.55 -1.17
C ASP A 23 -4.17 1.84 -2.16
N ILE A 24 -4.04 0.52 -2.26
CA ILE A 24 -4.78 -0.31 -3.19
C ILE A 24 -5.62 -1.31 -2.38
N GLN A 25 -6.93 -1.25 -2.58
CA GLN A 25 -7.89 -2.20 -2.00
C GLN A 25 -8.73 -2.80 -3.13
N ASP A 26 -8.87 -4.13 -3.13
CA ASP A 26 -9.62 -4.87 -4.16
C ASP A 26 -9.22 -4.50 -5.61
N ARG A 27 -7.92 -4.23 -5.82
CA ARG A 27 -7.32 -3.78 -7.09
C ARG A 27 -7.77 -2.38 -7.55
N VAL A 28 -8.27 -1.56 -6.65
CA VAL A 28 -8.63 -0.17 -6.90
C VAL A 28 -7.78 0.72 -6.02
N VAL A 29 -7.24 1.79 -6.59
CA VAL A 29 -6.55 2.83 -5.81
C VAL A 29 -7.58 3.56 -4.97
N VAL A 30 -7.45 3.48 -3.65
CA VAL A 30 -8.34 4.15 -2.68
C VAL A 30 -7.66 5.35 -2.01
N GLY A 31 -6.32 5.41 -2.06
CA GLY A 31 -5.52 6.52 -1.56
C GLY A 31 -4.29 6.74 -2.43
N CYS A 32 -3.84 7.99 -2.52
CA CYS A 32 -2.66 8.41 -3.27
C CYS A 32 -2.05 9.60 -2.55
N HIS A 33 -0.75 9.52 -2.25
CA HIS A 33 -0.04 10.51 -1.46
C HIS A 33 1.34 10.82 -2.04
N PRO A 34 1.91 12.02 -1.77
CA PRO A 34 1.28 13.13 -1.05
C PRO A 34 0.19 13.88 -1.85
N PHE A 35 0.22 13.81 -3.19
CA PHE A 35 -0.69 14.62 -4.02
C PHE A 35 -1.42 13.79 -5.10
N GLN A 36 -2.23 14.48 -5.90
CA GLN A 36 -2.97 13.94 -7.06
C GLN A 36 -3.98 12.83 -6.77
N GLY A 37 -4.45 12.65 -5.53
CA GLY A 37 -5.52 11.69 -5.23
C GLY A 37 -6.80 11.92 -6.01
N TRP A 38 -7.13 13.16 -6.37
CA TRP A 38 -8.28 13.48 -7.24
C TRP A 38 -8.17 12.87 -8.65
N LEU A 39 -6.94 12.60 -9.12
CA LEU A 39 -6.67 12.04 -10.43
C LEU A 39 -6.59 10.50 -10.39
N TRP A 40 -5.98 9.96 -9.33
CA TRP A 40 -5.64 8.54 -9.28
C TRP A 40 -6.62 7.68 -8.48
N ASN A 41 -7.38 8.24 -7.53
CA ASN A 41 -8.36 7.46 -6.76
C ASN A 41 -9.47 6.92 -7.67
N GLY A 42 -9.83 5.65 -7.48
CA GLY A 42 -10.75 4.91 -8.35
C GLY A 42 -10.08 4.20 -9.54
N THR A 43 -8.78 4.43 -9.76
CA THR A 43 -8.03 3.74 -10.83
C THR A 43 -7.95 2.25 -10.55
N LYS A 44 -8.27 1.42 -11.55
CA LYS A 44 -8.09 -0.04 -11.45
C LYS A 44 -6.65 -0.44 -11.76
N VAL A 45 -6.12 -1.35 -10.96
CA VAL A 45 -4.79 -1.96 -11.10
C VAL A 45 -4.96 -3.41 -11.56
N TYR A 46 -4.28 -3.81 -12.63
CA TYR A 46 -4.43 -5.14 -13.22
C TYR A 46 -3.37 -6.15 -12.76
N ASN A 47 -2.31 -5.72 -12.08
CA ASN A 47 -1.31 -6.61 -11.51
C ASN A 47 -1.97 -7.54 -10.48
N LYS A 48 -1.77 -8.86 -10.65
CA LYS A 48 -2.28 -9.86 -9.70
C LYS A 48 -1.42 -9.98 -8.44
N ILE A 49 -0.11 -9.79 -8.62
CA ILE A 49 0.90 -9.80 -7.58
C ILE A 49 1.77 -8.58 -7.88
N ILE A 50 2.06 -7.78 -6.85
CA ILE A 50 2.88 -6.58 -6.94
C ILE A 50 4.13 -6.81 -6.11
N LYS A 51 5.30 -6.56 -6.70
CA LYS A 51 6.61 -6.73 -6.06
C LYS A 51 7.50 -5.51 -6.34
N PRO A 52 8.55 -5.30 -5.53
CA PRO A 52 9.61 -4.35 -5.86
C PRO A 52 10.15 -4.55 -7.30
N GLY A 53 10.35 -3.45 -8.02
CA GLY A 53 10.76 -3.40 -9.42
C GLY A 53 9.63 -3.50 -10.45
N ASP A 54 8.40 -3.82 -10.04
CA ASP A 54 7.27 -3.91 -10.98
C ASP A 54 6.80 -2.52 -11.43
N TYR A 55 6.20 -2.48 -12.63
CA TYR A 55 5.42 -1.32 -13.09
C TYR A 55 3.93 -1.67 -13.03
N LEU A 56 3.14 -0.80 -12.40
CA LEU A 56 1.70 -1.04 -12.26
C LEU A 56 0.97 -0.81 -13.57
N GLN A 57 0.19 -1.80 -13.99
CA GLN A 57 -0.73 -1.75 -15.12
C GLN A 57 -2.07 -1.21 -14.64
N ILE A 58 -2.52 -0.11 -15.23
CA ILE A 58 -3.71 0.62 -14.81
C ILE A 58 -4.71 0.83 -15.96
N GLU A 59 -5.97 1.08 -15.60
CA GLU A 59 -6.98 1.63 -16.52
C GLU A 59 -6.93 3.17 -16.44
N SER A 60 -6.42 3.84 -17.48
CA SER A 60 -6.42 5.30 -17.56
C SER A 60 -7.71 5.81 -18.19
N HIS A 61 -8.30 6.86 -17.61
CA HIS A 61 -9.53 7.50 -18.08
C HIS A 61 -9.47 7.82 -19.58
N GLY A 62 -10.26 7.10 -20.39
CA GLY A 62 -10.41 7.34 -21.82
C GLY A 62 -9.25 6.88 -22.71
N VAL A 63 -8.13 6.42 -22.14
CA VAL A 63 -6.93 6.00 -22.90
C VAL A 63 -6.81 4.47 -22.94
N GLY A 64 -7.43 3.76 -22.00
CA GLY A 64 -7.37 2.30 -21.90
C GLY A 64 -6.24 1.83 -20.97
N ARG A 65 -5.74 0.61 -21.19
CA ARG A 65 -4.69 0.02 -20.35
C ARG A 65 -3.34 0.69 -20.60
N THR A 66 -2.71 1.16 -19.54
CA THR A 66 -1.37 1.76 -19.58
C THR A 66 -0.57 1.38 -18.34
N SER A 67 0.71 1.73 -18.29
CA SER A 67 1.59 1.47 -17.15
C SER A 67 1.98 2.77 -16.46
N ILE A 68 2.01 2.75 -15.12
CA ILE A 68 2.71 3.76 -14.34
C ILE A 68 4.20 3.68 -14.65
N LYS A 69 4.83 4.83 -14.88
CA LYS A 69 6.22 4.94 -15.32
C LYS A 69 7.24 4.77 -14.19
N TYR A 70 6.78 4.81 -12.96
CA TYR A 70 7.62 4.73 -11.76
C TYR A 70 7.59 3.30 -11.24
N PRO A 71 8.75 2.65 -11.06
CA PRO A 71 8.80 1.29 -10.55
C PRO A 71 8.38 1.27 -9.08
N VAL A 72 7.86 0.13 -8.65
CA VAL A 72 7.54 -0.12 -7.25
C VAL A 72 8.83 -0.26 -6.46
N GLU A 73 9.00 0.56 -5.43
CA GLU A 73 10.12 0.46 -4.48
C GLU A 73 9.86 -0.67 -3.49
N ARG A 74 8.67 -0.66 -2.85
CA ARG A 74 8.25 -1.65 -1.85
C ARG A 74 6.74 -1.76 -1.74
N VAL A 75 6.27 -2.83 -1.10
CA VAL A 75 4.85 -3.09 -0.86
C VAL A 75 4.64 -3.51 0.59
N GLU A 76 3.65 -2.93 1.24
CA GLU A 76 3.26 -3.22 2.62
C GLU A 76 1.79 -3.70 2.66
N GLU A 77 1.52 -4.83 3.31
CA GLU A 77 0.15 -5.26 3.59
C GLU A 77 -0.38 -4.50 4.80
N ILE A 78 -1.39 -3.66 4.61
CA ILE A 78 -2.10 -2.98 5.69
C ILE A 78 -3.28 -3.85 6.09
N ALA A 79 -3.22 -4.40 7.29
CA ALA A 79 -4.38 -5.04 7.90
C ALA A 79 -5.39 -3.96 8.29
N GLU A 80 -6.56 -3.96 7.67
CA GLU A 80 -7.74 -3.20 8.11
C GLU A 80 -8.00 -3.51 9.59
N GLY A 81 -7.64 -2.59 10.50
CA GLY A 81 -7.86 -2.85 11.91
C GLY A 81 -7.20 -2.00 12.99
N ILE A 82 -6.45 -0.93 12.73
CA ILE A 82 -6.19 0.09 13.78
C ILE A 82 -6.04 1.48 13.13
N PRO A 83 -6.93 2.46 13.43
CA PRO A 83 -6.66 3.84 13.04
C PRO A 83 -5.40 4.33 13.77
N LEU A 84 -4.45 4.96 13.06
CA LEU A 84 -3.21 5.51 13.63
C LEU A 84 -3.44 6.49 14.79
N LEU A 85 -4.66 7.04 14.92
CA LEU A 85 -5.08 7.89 16.03
C LEU A 85 -5.30 7.15 17.36
N LEU A 86 -5.25 5.81 17.37
CA LEU A 86 -5.34 4.96 18.56
C LEU A 86 -4.03 4.25 18.92
N LEU A 87 -2.94 4.48 18.18
CA LEU A 87 -1.64 4.00 18.62
C LEU A 87 -1.15 4.91 19.75
N PRO A 88 -0.96 4.42 20.99
CA PRO A 88 -0.22 5.20 21.97
C PRO A 88 1.18 5.44 21.39
N SER A 89 1.70 6.65 21.56
CA SER A 89 3.00 7.13 21.04
C SER A 89 4.23 6.31 21.47
N PHE A 90 4.03 5.17 22.14
CA PHE A 90 5.04 4.31 22.74
C PHE A 90 5.53 3.15 21.85
N PHE A 91 4.94 2.91 20.68
CA PHE A 91 5.44 1.86 19.75
C PHE A 91 6.69 2.25 18.94
N HIS A 92 7.48 3.20 19.43
CA HIS A 92 8.83 3.50 18.90
C HIS A 92 9.95 2.68 19.57
N LEU A 93 9.68 1.82 20.55
CA LEU A 93 10.76 1.31 21.44
C LEU A 93 10.80 -0.19 21.75
N LEU A 94 10.00 -1.04 21.10
CA LEU A 94 10.08 -2.50 21.33
C LEU A 94 10.39 -3.31 20.06
N SER A 95 11.38 -2.86 19.29
CA SER A 95 12.28 -3.75 18.55
C SER A 95 13.36 -4.39 19.45
N PHE A 96 13.30 -4.20 20.77
CA PHE A 96 14.32 -4.70 21.71
C PHE A 96 13.68 -5.43 22.89
N SER A 97 13.19 -6.65 22.69
CA SER A 97 13.37 -7.71 23.71
C SER A 97 12.98 -9.07 23.14
N LEU A 98 13.97 -9.69 22.49
CA LEU A 98 14.06 -11.15 22.39
C LEU A 98 13.96 -11.78 23.80
N ARG A 99 13.41 -13.01 23.86
CA ARG A 99 13.16 -13.85 25.06
C ARG A 99 11.88 -13.42 25.80
N MET A 100 10.83 -14.23 25.79
CA MET A 100 10.84 -15.51 26.49
C MET A 100 9.83 -16.46 25.85
N PHE A 101 10.36 -17.56 25.31
CA PHE A 101 9.63 -18.74 24.91
C PHE A 101 8.96 -19.42 26.13
N THR A 102 7.86 -20.12 25.86
CA THR A 102 7.29 -21.29 26.59
C THR A 102 6.16 -21.02 27.60
N ILE A 103 4.92 -20.99 27.10
CA ILE A 103 3.88 -22.04 27.16
C ILE A 103 3.83 -23.01 28.37
N ASP A 104 2.61 -23.11 28.92
CA ASP A 104 1.88 -24.21 29.61
C ASP A 104 2.03 -24.53 31.12
N ALA A 105 0.80 -24.71 31.67
CA ALA A 105 0.32 -25.46 32.85
C ALA A 105 0.40 -24.84 34.25
#